data_AF-A0A7C5IQ02-F1
#
_entry.id   AF-A0A7C5IQ02-F1
#
_cell.length_a   1.000
_cell.length_b   1.000
_cell.length_c   1.000
_cell.angle_alpha   90.00
_cell.angle_beta   90.00
_cell.angle_gamma   90.00
#
_symmetry.space_group_name_H-M   'P 1'
#
loop_
_entity.id
_entity.type
_entity.pdbx_description
1 polymer ?
#
loop_
_entity_poly.entity_id
_entity_poly.type
_entity_poly.pdbx_seq_one_letter_code
_entity_poly.pdbx_strand_id
1 'polypeptide(L)'
;MEIIKKMKNITFNKQINKFQIMRKMNFLKMAFVVGFALISMQSFAIGEKGGKTETFKVYGNCGMCEQTIEGSLSKVKGVKKADWNKETKEMKVTYNDKKISLDEIKQKIAAVGYDTDKFRASDAAYNGLHGCCQYERPGLKQKTDDGHKGHQH
;
A
#
# COMPACT_ATOMS: atom_id res chain seq x y z
N MET A 1 58.00 25.76 -53.15
CA MET A 1 56.51 25.80 -53.19
C MET A 1 55.86 24.51 -52.69
N GLU A 2 56.48 23.33 -52.86
CA GLU A 2 55.93 22.02 -52.46
C GLU A 2 55.85 21.75 -50.94
N ILE A 3 56.81 22.24 -50.14
CA ILE A 3 56.83 22.05 -48.67
C ILE A 3 55.62 22.72 -48.01
N ILE A 4 55.24 23.91 -48.49
CA ILE A 4 54.10 24.68 -47.97
C ILE A 4 52.78 23.95 -48.25
N LYS A 5 52.63 23.30 -49.42
CA LYS A 5 51.46 22.47 -49.73
C LYS A 5 51.37 21.26 -48.80
N LYS A 6 52.49 20.59 -48.53
CA LYS A 6 52.54 19.43 -47.64
C LYS A 6 52.20 19.79 -46.19
N MET A 7 52.71 20.92 -45.70
CA MET A 7 52.38 21.43 -44.36
C MET A 7 50.92 21.85 -44.22
N LYS A 8 50.34 22.51 -45.24
CA LYS A 8 48.92 22.85 -45.27
C LYS A 8 48.03 21.59 -45.27
N ASN A 9 48.38 20.56 -46.05
CA ASN A 9 47.63 19.31 -46.10
C ASN A 9 47.68 18.52 -44.78
N ILE A 10 48.85 18.46 -44.12
CA ILE A 10 49.00 17.81 -42.80
C ILE A 10 48.17 18.56 -41.74
N THR A 11 48.21 19.90 -41.75
CA THR A 11 47.45 20.73 -40.80
C THR A 11 45.94 20.60 -41.03
N PHE A 12 45.52 20.53 -42.30
CA PHE A 12 44.12 20.34 -42.68
C PHE A 12 43.59 18.95 -42.28
N ASN A 13 44.34 17.87 -42.54
CA ASN A 13 43.98 16.51 -42.10
C ASN A 13 43.92 16.38 -40.57
N LYS A 14 44.78 17.09 -39.84
CA LYS A 14 44.73 17.14 -38.37
C LYS A 14 43.48 17.85 -37.86
N GLN A 15 43.05 18.94 -38.52
CA GLN A 15 41.81 19.64 -38.18
C GLN A 15 40.56 18.81 -38.51
N ILE A 16 40.53 18.10 -39.66
CA ILE A 16 39.43 17.20 -40.03
C ILE A 16 39.29 16.07 -39.02
N ASN A 17 40.38 15.40 -38.65
CA ASN A 17 40.35 14.31 -37.66
C ASN A 17 39.87 14.82 -36.29
N LYS A 18 40.32 15.99 -35.84
CA LYS A 18 39.84 16.60 -34.59
C LYS A 18 38.34 16.90 -34.64
N PHE A 19 37.84 17.46 -35.74
CA PHE A 19 36.41 17.73 -35.94
C PHE A 19 35.57 16.45 -35.97
N GLN A 20 36.04 15.40 -36.65
CA GLN A 20 35.35 14.10 -36.69
C GLN A 20 35.31 13.41 -35.31
N ILE A 21 36.39 13.50 -34.53
CA ILE A 21 36.45 12.98 -33.16
C ILE A 21 35.49 13.73 -32.23
N MET A 22 35.43 15.07 -32.34
CA MET A 22 34.50 15.89 -31.54
C MET A 22 33.03 15.58 -31.87
N ARG A 23 32.68 15.36 -33.15
CA ARG A 23 31.33 14.91 -33.55
C ARG A 23 30.98 13.53 -32.99
N LYS A 24 31.90 12.55 -33.04
CA LYS A 24 31.69 11.21 -32.46
C LYS A 24 31.52 11.27 -30.94
N MET A 25 32.28 12.11 -30.25
CA MET A 25 32.20 12.26 -28.79
C MET A 25 30.92 12.97 -28.34
N ASN A 26 30.41 13.98 -29.07
CA ASN A 26 29.12 14.57 -28.78
C ASN A 26 27.96 13.62 -29.08
N PHE A 27 28.04 12.83 -30.15
CA PHE A 27 27.04 11.80 -30.47
C PHE A 27 27.01 10.69 -29.40
N LEU A 28 28.18 10.24 -28.94
CA LEU A 28 28.30 9.24 -27.87
C LEU A 28 27.77 9.77 -26.53
N LYS A 29 28.03 11.04 -26.19
CA LYS A 29 27.45 11.70 -25.01
C LYS A 29 25.93 11.84 -25.11
N MET A 30 25.40 12.18 -26.29
CA MET A 30 23.95 12.28 -26.53
C MET A 30 23.27 10.91 -26.39
N ALA A 31 23.86 9.85 -26.94
CA ALA A 31 23.37 8.48 -26.81
C ALA A 31 23.34 8.01 -25.33
N PHE A 32 24.33 8.41 -24.53
CA PHE A 32 24.40 8.07 -23.11
C PHE A 32 23.31 8.80 -22.29
N VAL A 33 23.03 10.08 -22.58
CA VAL A 33 22.00 10.87 -21.91
C VAL A 33 20.59 10.37 -22.26
N VAL A 34 20.34 10.03 -23.52
CA VAL A 34 19.04 9.48 -23.96
C VAL A 34 18.82 8.07 -23.39
N GLY A 35 19.85 7.24 -23.35
CA GLY A 35 19.77 5.90 -22.73
C GLY A 35 19.48 5.97 -21.22
N PHE A 36 20.12 6.90 -20.49
CA PHE A 36 19.88 7.08 -19.05
C PHE A 36 18.47 7.62 -18.77
N ALA A 37 17.95 8.52 -19.61
CA ALA A 37 16.58 9.05 -19.46
C ALA A 37 15.51 7.96 -19.68
N LEU A 38 15.69 7.07 -20.66
CA LEU A 38 14.72 6.01 -20.98
C LEU A 38 14.66 4.89 -19.92
N ILE A 39 15.73 4.68 -19.15
CA ILE A 39 15.75 3.68 -18.05
C ILE A 39 14.91 4.16 -16.86
N SER A 40 14.82 5.48 -16.62
CA SER A 40 14.06 6.04 -15.49
C SER A 40 12.54 5.90 -15.62
N MET A 41 12.02 5.66 -16.83
CA MET A 41 10.58 5.56 -17.10
C MET A 41 9.96 4.16 -16.84
N GLN A 42 10.78 3.13 -16.56
CA GLN A 42 10.28 1.76 -16.45
C GLN A 42 9.80 1.34 -15.05
N SER A 43 9.88 2.23 -14.05
CA SER A 43 9.63 1.85 -12.64
C SER A 43 8.20 2.07 -12.12
N PHE A 44 7.22 2.41 -12.96
CA PHE A 44 5.84 2.69 -12.50
C PHE A 44 4.79 1.60 -12.81
N ALA A 45 5.20 0.37 -13.11
CA ALA A 45 4.26 -0.73 -13.42
C ALA A 45 4.54 -2.03 -12.66
N ILE A 46 4.88 -1.95 -11.37
CA ILE A 46 4.71 -3.09 -10.46
C ILE A 46 3.53 -2.78 -9.53
N GLY A 47 2.32 -2.79 -10.10
CA GLY A 47 1.10 -2.88 -9.30
C GLY A 47 1.12 -4.21 -8.54
N GLU A 48 0.99 -4.16 -7.22
CA GLU A 48 1.02 -5.33 -6.33
C GLU A 48 -0.02 -6.40 -6.73
N LYS A 49 0.37 -7.35 -7.58
CA LYS A 49 -0.30 -8.65 -7.72
C LYS A 49 0.01 -9.49 -6.48
N GLY A 50 -0.67 -9.26 -5.37
CA GLY A 50 -0.40 -9.98 -4.13
C GLY A 50 -1.31 -9.60 -2.96
N GLY A 51 -2.62 -9.64 -3.18
CA GLY A 51 -3.60 -9.46 -2.11
C GLY A 51 -4.64 -10.58 -2.15
N LYS A 52 -4.85 -11.27 -1.02
CA LYS A 52 -6.00 -12.14 -0.80
C LYS A 52 -7.21 -11.27 -0.51
N THR A 53 -8.36 -11.60 -1.08
CA THR A 53 -9.63 -10.91 -0.79
C THR A 53 -10.57 -11.87 -0.10
N GLU A 54 -11.12 -11.44 1.03
CA GLU A 54 -12.07 -12.23 1.80
C GLU A 54 -13.24 -11.37 2.27
N THR A 55 -14.39 -12.02 2.42
CA THR A 55 -15.62 -11.42 2.92
C THR A 55 -16.05 -12.11 4.21
N PHE A 56 -16.44 -11.34 5.22
CA PHE A 56 -16.91 -11.86 6.51
C PHE A 56 -17.94 -10.91 7.15
N LYS A 57 -18.70 -11.38 8.14
CA LYS A 57 -19.67 -10.53 8.85
C LYS A 57 -18.98 -9.64 9.89
N VAL A 58 -19.41 -8.38 9.93
CA VAL A 58 -19.11 -7.40 10.98
C VAL A 58 -20.41 -6.71 11.35
N TYR A 59 -20.78 -6.75 12.62
CA TYR A 59 -22.06 -6.24 13.10
C TYR A 59 -21.98 -4.73 13.32
N GLY A 60 -23.00 -4.00 12.90
CA GLY A 60 -23.09 -2.54 12.96
C GLY A 60 -24.44 -2.05 12.44
N ASN A 61 -24.70 -0.74 12.58
CA ASN A 61 -26.04 -0.17 12.33
C ASN A 61 -26.10 0.87 11.20
N CYS A 62 -25.07 1.73 11.05
CA CYS A 62 -25.18 2.92 10.20
C CYS A 62 -23.84 3.35 9.60
N GLY A 63 -23.84 4.42 8.78
CA GLY A 63 -22.63 4.93 8.11
C GLY A 63 -21.55 5.46 9.07
N MET A 64 -21.90 5.81 10.32
CA MET A 64 -20.89 6.13 11.34
C MET A 64 -20.12 4.88 11.80
N CYS A 65 -20.80 3.72 11.81
CA CYS A 65 -20.14 2.44 12.05
C CYS A 65 -19.15 2.12 10.92
N GLU A 66 -19.56 2.33 9.67
CA GLU A 66 -18.73 2.12 8.48
C GLU A 66 -17.39 2.87 8.59
N GLN A 67 -17.44 4.17 8.90
CA GLN A 67 -16.24 4.99 9.07
C GLN A 67 -15.30 4.45 10.15
N THR A 68 -15.84 3.96 11.27
CA THR A 68 -15.04 3.43 12.38
C THR A 68 -14.46 2.06 12.06
N ILE A 69 -15.28 1.16 11.49
CA ILE A 69 -14.91 -0.20 11.11
C ILE A 69 -13.81 -0.15 10.04
N GLU A 70 -14.01 0.57 8.94
CA GLU A 70 -13.02 0.70 7.88
C GLU A 70 -11.79 1.50 8.36
N GLY A 71 -12.04 2.57 9.13
CA GLY A 71 -11.00 3.40 9.72
C GLY A 71 -10.02 2.62 10.58
N SER A 72 -10.51 1.61 11.31
CA SER A 72 -9.68 0.72 12.15
C SER A 72 -8.62 -0.05 11.35
N LEU A 73 -8.84 -0.25 10.04
CA LEU A 73 -7.94 -0.99 9.16
C LEU A 73 -7.10 -0.10 8.24
N SER A 74 -7.47 1.17 8.07
CA SER A 74 -6.81 2.11 7.14
C SER A 74 -5.30 2.25 7.33
N LYS A 75 -4.81 2.14 8.57
CA LYS A 75 -3.37 2.26 8.93
C LYS A 75 -2.71 0.92 9.24
N VAL A 76 -3.42 -0.19 9.02
CA VAL A 76 -2.92 -1.52 9.33
C VAL A 76 -2.01 -1.99 8.20
N LYS A 77 -0.71 -2.15 8.50
CA LYS A 77 0.26 -2.67 7.54
C LYS A 77 -0.21 -4.03 7.01
N GLY A 78 -0.27 -4.16 5.70
CA GLY A 78 -0.71 -5.38 5.03
C GLY A 78 -2.18 -5.35 4.59
N VAL A 79 -3.02 -4.45 5.11
CA VAL A 79 -4.35 -4.20 4.56
C VAL A 79 -4.23 -3.25 3.37
N LYS A 80 -4.89 -3.59 2.25
CA LYS A 80 -4.89 -2.79 1.01
C LYS A 80 -6.22 -2.10 0.78
N LYS A 81 -7.32 -2.80 1.03
CA LYS A 81 -8.67 -2.28 0.91
C LYS A 81 -9.55 -2.87 2.00
N ALA A 82 -10.44 -2.07 2.54
CA ALA A 82 -11.45 -2.39 3.52
C ALA A 82 -12.74 -1.71 3.06
N ASP A 83 -13.82 -2.46 2.93
CA ASP A 83 -15.10 -2.00 2.37
C ASP A 83 -16.22 -2.72 3.12
N TRP A 84 -16.92 -2.01 4.00
CA TRP A 84 -18.00 -2.55 4.82
C TRP A 84 -19.34 -2.05 4.34
N ASN A 85 -20.25 -2.99 4.06
CA ASN A 85 -21.58 -2.67 3.61
C ASN A 85 -22.57 -2.68 4.78
N LYS A 86 -23.21 -1.53 5.06
CA LYS A 86 -24.17 -1.41 6.18
C LYS A 86 -25.41 -2.30 6.03
N GLU A 87 -25.87 -2.54 4.80
CA GLU A 87 -27.12 -3.24 4.53
C GLU A 87 -26.93 -4.74 4.73
N THR A 88 -25.83 -5.29 4.20
CA THR A 88 -25.52 -6.72 4.31
C THR A 88 -24.74 -7.04 5.58
N LYS A 89 -24.14 -6.05 6.25
CA LYS A 89 -23.23 -6.20 7.39
C LYS A 89 -21.98 -7.01 7.02
N GLU A 90 -21.56 -6.92 5.76
CA GLU A 90 -20.42 -7.66 5.22
C GLU A 90 -19.22 -6.74 5.06
N MET A 91 -18.09 -7.22 5.56
CA MET A 91 -16.79 -6.63 5.37
C MET A 91 -16.06 -7.36 4.25
N LYS A 92 -15.69 -6.65 3.19
CA LYS A 92 -14.80 -7.13 2.14
C LYS A 92 -13.42 -6.51 2.34
N VAL A 93 -12.43 -7.35 2.62
CA VAL A 93 -11.05 -6.91 2.86
C VAL A 93 -10.11 -7.51 1.82
N THR A 94 -9.24 -6.69 1.26
CA THR A 94 -8.10 -7.14 0.45
C THR A 94 -6.82 -6.89 1.24
N TYR A 95 -6.03 -7.93 1.47
CA TYR A 95 -4.86 -7.89 2.34
C TYR A 95 -3.72 -8.81 1.88
N ASN A 96 -2.51 -8.56 2.36
CA ASN A 96 -1.35 -9.41 2.12
C ASN A 96 -1.25 -10.44 3.27
N ASP A 97 -1.56 -11.69 2.96
CA ASP A 97 -1.58 -12.83 3.89
C ASP A 97 -0.20 -13.21 4.44
N LYS A 98 0.89 -12.73 3.83
CA LYS A 98 2.25 -12.84 4.38
C LYS A 98 2.56 -11.80 5.45
N LYS A 99 1.73 -10.75 5.58
CA LYS A 99 1.94 -9.62 6.50
C LYS A 99 0.94 -9.58 7.64
N ILE A 100 -0.29 -10.02 7.38
CA ILE A 100 -1.37 -10.03 8.36
C ILE A 100 -2.35 -11.17 8.05
N SER A 101 -2.88 -11.83 9.07
CA SER A 101 -3.90 -12.85 8.92
C SER A 101 -5.33 -12.28 8.96
N LEU A 102 -6.30 -13.02 8.43
CA LEU A 102 -7.72 -12.64 8.55
C LEU A 102 -8.16 -12.52 10.01
N ASP A 103 -7.67 -13.41 10.88
CA ASP A 103 -8.02 -13.40 12.30
C ASP A 103 -7.52 -12.13 12.99
N GLU A 104 -6.30 -11.68 12.69
CA GLU A 104 -5.77 -10.40 13.20
C GLU A 104 -6.60 -9.20 12.69
N ILE A 105 -7.08 -9.24 11.44
CA ILE A 105 -7.97 -8.20 10.91
C ILE A 105 -9.27 -8.16 11.71
N LYS A 106 -9.90 -9.32 11.94
CA LYS A 106 -11.14 -9.41 12.72
C LYS A 106 -10.95 -8.98 14.18
N GLN A 107 -9.81 -9.33 14.79
CA GLN A 107 -9.46 -8.89 16.14
C GLN A 107 -9.27 -7.37 16.23
N LYS A 108 -8.68 -6.73 15.20
CA LYS A 108 -8.55 -5.26 15.17
C LYS A 108 -9.90 -4.55 15.10
N ILE A 109 -10.85 -5.12 14.36
CA ILE A 109 -12.24 -4.63 14.34
C ILE A 109 -12.91 -4.82 15.70
N ALA A 110 -12.72 -5.99 16.33
CA ALA A 110 -13.24 -6.24 17.69
C ALA A 110 -12.63 -5.32 18.75
N ALA A 111 -11.36 -4.93 18.60
CA ALA A 111 -10.69 -4.01 19.52
C ALA A 111 -11.27 -2.59 19.49
N VAL A 112 -11.91 -2.18 18.38
CA VAL A 112 -12.62 -0.89 18.29
C VAL A 112 -14.11 -1.01 18.60
N GLY A 113 -14.55 -2.13 19.19
CA GLY A 113 -15.92 -2.29 19.71
C GLY A 113 -16.89 -3.04 18.80
N TYR A 114 -16.45 -3.51 17.63
CA TYR A 114 -17.34 -4.18 16.66
C TYR A 114 -17.13 -5.69 16.60
N ASP A 115 -18.19 -6.45 16.90
CA ASP A 115 -18.24 -7.89 16.77
C ASP A 115 -18.10 -8.31 15.30
N THR A 116 -17.41 -9.42 15.08
CA THR A 116 -17.28 -10.11 13.80
C THR A 116 -17.94 -11.49 13.88
N ASP A 117 -18.00 -12.22 12.78
CA ASP A 117 -18.44 -13.63 12.75
C ASP A 117 -17.68 -14.58 13.71
N LYS A 118 -16.43 -14.23 14.09
CA LYS A 118 -15.55 -15.09 14.89
C LYS A 118 -15.08 -14.46 16.19
N PHE A 119 -14.81 -13.15 16.19
CA PHE A 119 -14.30 -12.42 17.35
C PHE A 119 -15.34 -11.44 17.84
N ARG A 120 -15.64 -11.52 19.14
CA ARG A 120 -16.54 -10.63 19.86
C ARG A 120 -15.71 -9.55 20.56
N ALA A 121 -16.10 -8.29 20.42
CA ALA A 121 -15.49 -7.16 21.12
C ALA A 121 -15.61 -7.31 22.64
N SER A 122 -14.71 -6.70 23.41
CA SER A 122 -14.88 -6.64 24.85
C SER A 122 -16.09 -5.76 25.20
N ASP A 123 -16.74 -6.04 26.33
CA ASP A 123 -17.89 -5.24 26.77
C ASP A 123 -17.50 -3.79 26.99
N ALA A 124 -16.28 -3.53 27.48
CA ALA A 124 -15.75 -2.17 27.62
C ALA A 124 -15.62 -1.45 26.26
N ALA A 125 -15.05 -2.10 25.24
CA ALA A 125 -14.90 -1.49 23.92
C ALA A 125 -16.25 -1.24 23.24
N TYR A 126 -17.18 -2.19 23.38
CA TYR A 126 -18.54 -2.07 22.85
C TYR A 126 -19.35 -0.97 23.56
N ASN A 127 -19.29 -0.92 24.90
CA ASN A 127 -19.98 0.11 25.68
C ASN A 127 -19.39 1.51 25.46
N GLY A 128 -18.13 1.60 25.02
CA GLY A 128 -17.48 2.85 24.62
C GLY A 128 -17.92 3.38 23.25
N LEU A 129 -18.66 2.60 22.45
CA LEU A 129 -19.24 3.09 21.21
C LEU A 129 -20.32 4.14 21.49
N HIS A 130 -20.50 5.07 20.55
CA HIS A 130 -21.65 5.99 20.59
C HIS A 130 -22.95 5.18 20.61
N GLY A 131 -23.98 5.66 21.33
CA GLY A 131 -25.22 4.90 21.53
C GLY A 131 -25.88 4.40 20.23
N CYS A 132 -25.82 5.17 19.13
CA CYS A 132 -26.33 4.74 17.83
C CYS A 132 -25.55 3.57 17.19
N CYS A 133 -24.30 3.36 17.60
CA CYS A 133 -23.43 2.28 17.13
C CYS A 133 -23.56 1.00 17.97
N GLN A 134 -24.34 1.02 19.05
CA GLN A 134 -24.66 -0.15 19.84
C GLN A 134 -25.81 -0.93 19.17
N TYR A 135 -25.64 -2.23 19.01
CA TYR A 135 -26.55 -3.14 18.31
C TYR A 135 -26.81 -4.42 19.10
N GLU A 136 -27.84 -5.17 18.71
CA GLU A 136 -28.05 -6.50 19.27
C GLU A 136 -26.89 -7.43 18.88
N ARG A 137 -26.11 -7.84 19.88
CA ARG A 137 -24.88 -8.59 19.67
C ARG A 137 -25.20 -10.07 19.41
N PRO A 138 -24.56 -10.71 18.41
CA PRO A 138 -24.76 -12.13 18.14
C PRO A 138 -24.33 -12.99 19.33
N GLY A 139 -24.99 -14.13 19.53
CA GLY A 139 -24.68 -15.11 20.58
C GLY A 139 -23.39 -15.90 20.31
N LEU A 140 -22.25 -15.24 20.17
CA LEU A 140 -20.95 -15.87 20.06
C LEU A 140 -20.43 -16.19 21.47
N LYS A 141 -20.34 -17.49 21.80
CA LYS A 141 -19.73 -17.96 23.04
C LYS A 141 -18.24 -17.58 23.03
N GLN A 142 -17.85 -16.54 23.76
CA GLN A 142 -16.43 -16.24 23.98
C GLN A 142 -15.80 -17.38 24.79
N LYS A 143 -14.61 -17.84 24.37
CA LYS A 143 -13.66 -18.41 25.33
C LYS A 143 -13.19 -17.24 26.19
N THR A 144 -13.66 -17.19 27.43
CA THR A 144 -13.20 -16.22 28.41
C THR A 144 -11.83 -16.67 28.90
N ASP A 145 -10.81 -15.86 28.64
CA ASP A 145 -9.55 -15.95 29.37
C ASP A 145 -9.80 -15.20 30.68
N ASP A 146 -10.06 -15.96 31.74
CA ASP A 146 -10.39 -15.43 33.06
C ASP A 146 -9.22 -14.58 33.59
N GLY A 147 -9.44 -13.29 33.76
CA GLY A 147 -8.49 -12.46 34.49
C GLY A 147 -8.63 -10.97 34.27
N HIS A 148 -9.62 -10.34 34.90
CA HIS A 148 -9.40 -9.00 35.46
C HIS A 148 -10.10 -8.88 36.81
N LYS A 149 -9.26 -8.81 37.86
CA LYS A 149 -9.66 -8.49 39.23
C LYS A 149 -10.08 -7.03 39.28
N GLY A 150 -11.12 -6.78 40.08
CA GLY A 150 -11.90 -5.55 40.07
C GLY A 150 -11.22 -4.31 40.61
N HIS A 151 -11.94 -3.20 40.48
CA HIS A 151 -11.79 -2.02 41.32
C HIS A 151 -13.19 -1.47 41.63
N GLN A 152 -13.50 -1.41 42.93
CA GLN A 152 -14.61 -0.67 43.52
C GLN A 152 -14.13 0.75 43.83
N HIS A 153 -15.00 1.73 43.63
CA HIS A 153 -15.09 2.95 44.44
C HIS A 153 -16.55 3.36 44.54
#